data_AF-A0A5H2Y506-F1
#
_entry.id   AF-A0A5H2Y506-F1
#
_cell.length_a   1.000
_cell.length_b   1.000
_cell.length_c   1.000
_cell.angle_alpha   90.00
_cell.angle_beta   90.00
_cell.angle_gamma   90.00
#
_symmetry.space_group_name_H-M   'P 1'
#
loop_
_entity.id
_entity.type
_entity.pdbx_description
1 polymer ?
#
loop_
_entity_poly.entity_id
_entity_poly.type
_entity_poly.pdbx_seq_one_letter_code
_entity_poly.pdbx_strand_id
1 'polypeptide(L)'
;MRKLITPLLSGLLLLPALLPLSAQAVDGSDIMQKGGANPAAMPCITCHGTDGKGMAAAGFPRLAGLPEAYIAKQLADFKAGRRENAVMQPIAQSLTPEEVAAVAKAYAELPKVNIKPGPVERPHPGSGAWIALRGAWERNIPECTLCHGPAGVGVGDTFPPLAGQSALYIENQLKAWRGTKAVAATRKTKAVAAVPPSRRNDPNGLMAHIAVDLSEAEIKAVADYFAGLGESKEAFDESQHRLR
;
A
#
# COMPACT_ATOMS: atom_id res chain seq x y z
N MET A 1 -84.25 -26.94 -32.42
CA MET A 1 -83.09 -27.10 -31.51
C MET A 1 -81.80 -27.02 -32.33
N ARG A 2 -81.10 -25.88 -32.33
CA ARG A 2 -79.79 -25.72 -33.00
C ARG A 2 -78.76 -25.35 -31.93
N LYS A 3 -77.75 -26.20 -31.75
CA LYS A 3 -76.66 -26.00 -30.78
C LYS A 3 -75.61 -25.08 -31.41
N LEU A 4 -75.26 -24.00 -30.70
CA LEU A 4 -74.18 -23.07 -31.02
C LEU A 4 -72.87 -23.61 -30.45
N ILE A 5 -71.83 -23.65 -31.29
CA ILE A 5 -70.46 -24.03 -30.93
C ILE A 5 -69.62 -22.74 -31.00
N THR A 6 -69.07 -22.32 -29.87
CA THR A 6 -68.11 -21.20 -29.78
C THR A 6 -66.67 -21.76 -29.70
N PRO A 7 -65.71 -21.24 -30.49
CA PRO A 7 -64.31 -21.66 -30.40
C PRO A 7 -63.57 -20.83 -29.34
N LEU A 8 -62.82 -21.49 -28.46
CA LEU A 8 -61.81 -20.84 -27.61
C LEU A 8 -60.53 -20.62 -28.42
N LEU A 9 -60.14 -19.37 -28.61
CA LEU A 9 -58.80 -18.98 -29.07
C LEU A 9 -57.88 -18.83 -27.85
N SER A 10 -56.92 -19.74 -27.71
CA SER A 10 -55.82 -19.65 -26.75
C SER A 10 -54.77 -18.66 -27.24
N GLY A 11 -54.71 -17.47 -26.64
CA GLY A 11 -53.66 -16.48 -26.86
C GLY A 11 -52.42 -16.80 -26.02
N LEU A 12 -51.34 -17.25 -26.65
CA LEU A 12 -50.04 -17.47 -26.02
C LEU A 12 -49.32 -16.11 -25.88
N LEU A 13 -49.35 -15.50 -24.70
CA LEU A 13 -48.53 -14.32 -24.38
C LEU A 13 -47.06 -14.73 -24.26
N LEU A 14 -46.24 -14.35 -25.24
CA LEU A 14 -44.78 -14.38 -25.16
C LEU A 14 -44.30 -13.18 -24.33
N LEU A 15 -43.94 -13.41 -23.07
CA LEU A 15 -43.17 -12.43 -22.28
C LEU A 15 -41.72 -12.39 -22.81
N PRO A 16 -41.17 -11.21 -23.16
CA PRO A 16 -39.78 -11.09 -23.55
C PRO A 16 -38.88 -11.35 -22.33
N ALA A 17 -38.00 -12.34 -22.44
CA ALA A 17 -36.99 -12.65 -21.44
C ALA A 17 -35.96 -11.52 -21.40
N LEU A 18 -36.05 -10.66 -20.38
CA LEU A 18 -35.02 -9.69 -20.02
C LEU A 18 -33.82 -10.46 -19.46
N LEU A 19 -32.86 -10.78 -20.33
CA LEU A 19 -31.55 -11.30 -19.90
C LEU A 19 -30.84 -10.20 -19.10
N PRO A 20 -30.40 -10.47 -17.85
CA PRO A 20 -29.66 -9.49 -17.07
C PRO A 20 -28.34 -9.21 -17.78
N LEU A 21 -28.08 -7.93 -18.07
CA LEU A 21 -26.79 -7.45 -18.54
C LEU A 21 -25.79 -7.67 -17.40
N SER A 22 -25.02 -8.76 -17.46
CA SER A 22 -23.92 -8.99 -16.54
C SER A 22 -22.92 -7.85 -16.70
N ALA A 23 -22.85 -6.95 -15.71
CA ALA A 23 -21.76 -6.00 -15.59
C ALA A 23 -20.46 -6.81 -15.57
N GLN A 24 -19.65 -6.69 -16.62
CA GLN A 24 -18.33 -7.32 -16.63
C GLN A 24 -17.53 -6.71 -15.48
N ALA A 25 -17.04 -7.55 -14.57
CA ALA A 25 -16.19 -7.10 -13.48
C ALA A 25 -14.93 -6.46 -14.07
N VAL A 26 -14.56 -5.28 -13.59
CA VAL A 26 -13.34 -4.60 -14.01
C VAL A 26 -12.13 -5.45 -13.60
N ASP A 27 -11.26 -5.79 -14.55
CA ASP A 27 -10.07 -6.60 -14.29
C ASP A 27 -8.95 -5.72 -13.72
N GLY A 28 -8.58 -5.98 -12.45
CA GLY A 28 -7.51 -5.24 -11.76
C GLY A 28 -6.14 -5.41 -12.40
N SER A 29 -5.86 -6.56 -13.01
CA SER A 29 -4.58 -6.81 -13.71
C SER A 29 -4.45 -5.94 -14.95
N ASP A 30 -5.57 -5.70 -15.65
CA ASP A 30 -5.61 -4.80 -16.79
C ASP A 30 -5.38 -3.35 -16.36
N ILE A 31 -5.98 -2.90 -15.25
CA ILE A 31 -5.73 -1.55 -14.70
C ILE A 31 -4.25 -1.40 -14.33
N MET A 32 -3.64 -2.40 -13.69
CA MET A 32 -2.22 -2.35 -13.34
C MET A 32 -1.35 -2.11 -14.57
N GLN A 33 -1.64 -2.80 -15.67
CA GLN A 33 -0.82 -2.80 -16.89
C GLN A 33 -1.11 -1.64 -17.85
N LYS A 34 -2.37 -1.20 -17.92
CA LYS A 34 -2.86 -0.26 -18.95
C LYS A 34 -3.33 1.07 -18.35
N GLY A 35 -3.54 1.13 -17.04
CA GLY A 35 -4.16 2.27 -16.39
C GLY A 35 -5.68 2.13 -16.33
N GLY A 36 -6.33 3.08 -15.64
CA GLY A 36 -7.79 3.16 -15.57
C GLY A 36 -8.41 3.70 -16.86
N ALA A 37 -9.74 3.70 -16.92
CA ALA A 37 -10.51 4.24 -18.03
C ALA A 37 -10.23 5.73 -18.28
N ASN A 38 -9.87 6.48 -17.24
CA ASN A 38 -9.36 7.83 -17.37
C ASN A 38 -7.85 7.81 -17.69
N PRO A 39 -7.38 8.44 -18.77
CA PRO A 39 -5.95 8.47 -19.14
C PRO A 39 -5.00 9.02 -18.07
N ALA A 40 -5.51 9.83 -17.13
CA ALA A 40 -4.72 10.32 -15.99
C ALA A 40 -4.47 9.25 -14.92
N ALA A 41 -5.25 8.15 -14.90
CA ALA A 41 -4.97 6.96 -14.12
C ALA A 41 -3.92 6.09 -14.84
N MET A 42 -2.66 6.54 -14.89
CA MET A 42 -1.59 5.86 -15.61
C MET A 42 -1.35 4.41 -15.14
N PRO A 43 -0.75 3.54 -16.00
CA PRO A 43 -0.36 2.18 -15.63
C PRO A 43 0.47 2.11 -14.34
N CYS A 44 -0.04 1.38 -13.35
CA CYS A 44 0.59 1.24 -12.03
C CYS A 44 1.97 0.59 -12.10
N ILE A 45 2.15 -0.37 -13.03
CA ILE A 45 3.40 -1.12 -13.21
C ILE A 45 4.59 -0.23 -13.58
N THR A 46 4.34 0.97 -14.12
CA THR A 46 5.39 1.94 -14.51
C THR A 46 6.28 2.31 -13.33
N CYS A 47 5.72 2.34 -12.12
CA CYS A 47 6.43 2.71 -10.90
C CYS A 47 6.47 1.56 -9.88
N HIS A 48 5.41 0.75 -9.82
CA HIS A 48 5.30 -0.33 -8.84
C HIS A 48 5.84 -1.68 -9.33
N GLY A 49 6.31 -1.75 -10.58
CA GLY A 49 6.81 -2.97 -11.19
C GLY A 49 5.69 -3.92 -11.62
N THR A 50 5.99 -4.78 -12.58
CA THR A 50 5.05 -5.80 -13.09
C THR A 50 4.71 -6.85 -12.03
N ASP A 51 5.64 -7.13 -11.12
CA ASP A 51 5.47 -8.03 -9.98
C ASP A 51 5.00 -7.32 -8.71
N GLY A 52 4.71 -6.02 -8.77
CA GLY A 52 4.30 -5.21 -7.63
C GLY A 52 5.36 -5.04 -6.54
N LYS A 53 6.63 -5.38 -6.79
CA LYS A 53 7.73 -5.23 -5.80
C LYS A 53 8.23 -3.80 -5.65
N GLY A 54 7.80 -2.89 -6.50
CA GLY A 54 8.22 -1.49 -6.49
C GLY A 54 9.61 -1.28 -7.08
N MET A 55 10.11 -0.05 -6.97
CA MET A 55 11.46 0.33 -7.38
C MET A 55 12.16 0.97 -6.19
N ALA A 56 12.91 0.16 -5.43
CA ALA A 56 13.44 0.57 -4.13
C ALA A 56 14.33 1.83 -4.20
N ALA A 57 15.19 1.92 -5.22
CA ALA A 57 16.07 3.07 -5.45
C ALA A 57 15.33 4.38 -5.76
N ALA A 58 14.12 4.31 -6.32
CA ALA A 58 13.27 5.48 -6.59
C ALA A 58 12.26 5.75 -5.46
N GLY A 59 12.22 4.90 -4.42
CA GLY A 59 11.26 5.02 -3.32
C GLY A 59 9.82 4.65 -3.69
N PHE A 60 9.60 4.00 -4.84
CA PHE A 60 8.29 3.46 -5.18
C PHE A 60 8.05 2.17 -4.37
N PRO A 61 6.99 2.11 -3.56
CA PRO A 61 6.80 1.00 -2.63
C PRO A 61 6.39 -0.29 -3.33
N ARG A 62 6.72 -1.40 -2.68
CA ARG A 62 6.06 -2.69 -2.89
C ARG A 62 4.58 -2.57 -2.54
N LEU A 63 3.74 -3.04 -3.45
CA LEU A 63 2.29 -3.24 -3.26
C LEU A 63 1.90 -4.72 -3.21
N ALA A 64 2.73 -5.59 -3.79
CA ALA A 64 2.47 -7.02 -3.85
C ALA A 64 2.23 -7.63 -2.47
N GLY A 65 1.08 -8.30 -2.30
CA GLY A 65 0.70 -8.97 -1.07
C GLY A 65 0.37 -8.03 0.10
N LEU A 66 0.24 -6.72 -0.13
CA LEU A 66 -0.36 -5.83 0.86
C LEU A 66 -1.86 -6.15 1.03
N PRO A 67 -2.46 -5.91 2.21
CA PRO A 67 -3.88 -6.14 2.39
C PRO A 67 -4.74 -5.29 1.43
N GLU A 68 -5.76 -5.90 0.83
CA GLU A 68 -6.64 -5.25 -0.14
C GLU A 68 -7.26 -3.97 0.43
N ALA A 69 -7.87 -4.06 1.62
CA ALA A 69 -8.48 -2.90 2.26
C ALA A 69 -7.47 -1.81 2.63
N TYR A 70 -6.21 -2.19 2.93
CA TYR A 70 -5.14 -1.21 3.13
C TYR A 70 -4.83 -0.44 1.84
N ILE A 71 -4.69 -1.12 0.70
CA ILE A 71 -4.43 -0.48 -0.60
C ILE A 71 -5.59 0.44 -0.98
N ALA A 72 -6.83 -0.05 -0.91
CA ALA A 72 -8.02 0.75 -1.21
C ALA A 72 -8.09 2.00 -0.33
N LYS A 73 -7.81 1.85 0.98
CA LYS A 73 -7.73 2.98 1.91
C LYS A 73 -6.65 3.98 1.50
N GLN A 74 -5.44 3.53 1.13
CA GLN A 74 -4.38 4.45 0.71
C GLN A 74 -4.77 5.25 -0.55
N LEU A 75 -5.38 4.60 -1.55
CA LEU A 75 -5.88 5.27 -2.75
C LEU A 75 -6.96 6.31 -2.40
N ALA A 76 -7.92 5.95 -1.54
CA ALA A 76 -8.93 6.89 -1.05
C ALA A 76 -8.32 8.08 -0.29
N ASP A 77 -7.28 7.84 0.51
CA ASP A 77 -6.59 8.88 1.27
C ASP A 77 -5.75 9.82 0.39
N PHE A 78 -5.16 9.31 -0.70
CA PHE A 78 -4.54 10.14 -1.73
C PHE A 78 -5.59 11.02 -2.43
N LYS A 79 -6.70 10.41 -2.87
CA LYS A 79 -7.80 11.14 -3.50
C LYS A 79 -8.35 12.28 -2.63
N ALA A 80 -8.47 12.02 -1.33
CA ALA A 80 -8.96 12.99 -0.34
C ALA A 80 -7.88 13.96 0.19
N GLY A 81 -6.61 13.83 -0.22
CA GLY A 81 -5.51 14.66 0.26
C GLY A 81 -5.11 14.43 1.72
N ARG A 82 -5.60 13.37 2.39
CA ARG A 82 -5.13 13.00 3.74
C ARG A 82 -3.72 12.40 3.71
N ARG A 83 -3.31 11.92 2.54
CA ARG A 83 -1.96 11.51 2.23
C ARG A 83 -1.54 12.25 0.97
N GLU A 84 -0.65 13.21 1.09
CA GLU A 84 -0.25 14.07 -0.02
C GLU A 84 0.93 13.45 -0.77
N ASN A 85 0.83 13.40 -2.10
CA ASN A 85 1.92 12.99 -2.97
C ASN A 85 1.65 13.48 -4.39
N ALA A 86 2.60 14.22 -4.95
CA ALA A 86 2.44 14.85 -6.27
C ALA A 86 2.23 13.85 -7.42
N VAL A 87 2.68 12.61 -7.27
CA VAL A 87 2.53 11.55 -8.29
C VAL A 87 1.23 10.79 -8.09
N MET A 88 0.99 10.27 -6.88
CA MET A 88 -0.15 9.36 -6.64
C MET A 88 -1.50 10.07 -6.52
N GLN A 89 -1.53 11.34 -6.11
CA GLN A 89 -2.79 12.07 -5.94
C GLN A 89 -3.59 12.21 -7.24
N PRO A 90 -3.04 12.70 -8.37
CA PRO A 90 -3.81 12.78 -9.63
C PRO A 90 -4.23 11.40 -10.16
N ILE A 91 -3.40 10.37 -9.99
CA ILE A 91 -3.72 8.99 -10.37
C ILE A 91 -4.93 8.49 -9.56
N ALA A 92 -4.88 8.62 -8.23
CA ALA A 92 -5.96 8.18 -7.34
C ALA A 92 -7.26 8.97 -7.55
N GLN A 93 -7.18 10.25 -7.89
CA GLN A 93 -8.34 11.07 -8.24
C GLN A 93 -9.04 10.58 -9.52
N SER A 94 -8.26 10.03 -10.45
CA SER A 94 -8.71 9.59 -11.77
C SER A 94 -9.32 8.18 -11.80
N LEU A 95 -9.14 7.39 -10.73
CA LEU A 95 -9.74 6.06 -10.60
C LEU A 95 -11.20 6.13 -10.13
N THR A 96 -12.03 5.24 -10.65
CA THR A 96 -13.39 4.98 -10.13
C THR A 96 -13.35 4.09 -8.87
N PRO A 97 -14.41 4.04 -8.06
CA PRO A 97 -14.49 3.13 -6.91
C PRO A 97 -14.30 1.65 -7.29
N GLU A 98 -14.84 1.24 -8.44
CA GLU A 98 -14.74 -0.12 -8.96
C GLU A 98 -13.30 -0.44 -9.37
N GLU A 99 -12.62 0.51 -10.02
CA GLU A 99 -11.20 0.38 -10.39
C GLU A 99 -10.30 0.31 -9.15
N VAL A 100 -10.57 1.12 -8.12
CA VAL A 100 -9.87 1.08 -6.83
C VAL A 100 -10.00 -0.30 -6.19
N ALA A 101 -11.22 -0.87 -6.15
CA ALA A 101 -11.44 -2.20 -5.60
C ALA A 101 -10.70 -3.28 -6.42
N ALA A 102 -10.81 -3.21 -7.75
CA ALA A 102 -10.17 -4.18 -8.64
C ALA A 102 -8.64 -4.17 -8.52
N VAL A 103 -8.00 -2.99 -8.55
CA VAL A 103 -6.54 -2.88 -8.44
C VAL A 103 -6.03 -3.24 -7.04
N ALA A 104 -6.77 -2.89 -5.99
CA ALA A 104 -6.43 -3.27 -4.62
C ALA A 104 -6.43 -4.79 -4.44
N LYS A 105 -7.45 -5.46 -4.96
CA LYS A 105 -7.55 -6.92 -4.95
C LYS A 105 -6.41 -7.56 -5.74
N ALA A 106 -6.14 -7.09 -6.95
CA ALA A 106 -5.10 -7.65 -7.81
C ALA A 106 -3.71 -7.59 -7.15
N TYR A 107 -3.33 -6.46 -6.54
CA TYR A 107 -2.06 -6.35 -5.80
C TYR A 107 -2.03 -7.23 -4.54
N ALA A 108 -3.17 -7.39 -3.85
CA ALA A 108 -3.26 -8.21 -2.65
C ALA A 108 -3.09 -9.72 -2.95
N GLU A 109 -3.48 -10.16 -4.14
CA GLU A 109 -3.33 -11.54 -4.62
C GLU A 109 -1.88 -11.87 -5.08
N LEU A 110 -1.03 -10.85 -5.30
CA LEU A 110 0.37 -11.08 -5.62
C LEU A 110 1.15 -11.68 -4.43
N PRO A 111 2.28 -12.37 -4.70
CA PRO A 111 3.07 -13.01 -3.65
C PRO A 111 3.49 -12.04 -2.54
N LYS A 112 3.27 -12.47 -1.29
CA LYS A 112 3.77 -11.79 -0.09
C LYS A 112 5.28 -11.99 0.05
N VAL A 113 5.93 -11.10 0.78
CA VAL A 113 7.34 -11.26 1.14
C VAL A 113 7.50 -12.53 1.97
N ASN A 114 8.42 -13.40 1.54
CA ASN A 114 8.80 -14.57 2.29
C ASN A 114 9.84 -14.18 3.36
N ILE A 115 9.44 -14.26 4.63
CA ILE A 115 10.34 -14.01 5.77
C ILE A 115 10.98 -15.33 6.18
N LYS A 116 12.25 -15.49 5.84
CA LYS A 116 13.05 -16.62 6.33
C LYS A 116 13.43 -16.38 7.79
N PRO A 117 13.25 -17.37 8.68
CA PRO A 117 13.81 -17.30 10.02
C PRO A 117 15.33 -17.13 9.93
N GLY A 118 15.83 -16.03 10.49
CA GLY A 118 17.27 -15.79 10.65
C GLY A 118 17.75 -16.15 12.05
N PRO A 119 19.07 -16.15 12.29
CA PRO A 119 19.63 -16.24 13.64
C PRO A 119 19.02 -15.18 14.55
N VAL A 120 18.60 -15.57 15.75
CA VAL A 120 18.10 -14.63 16.76
C VAL A 120 19.29 -13.97 17.43
N GLU A 121 19.89 -12.99 16.75
CA GLU A 121 20.91 -12.15 17.36
C GLU A 121 20.25 -11.12 18.28
N ARG A 122 20.85 -10.89 19.46
CA ARG A 122 20.41 -9.81 20.34
C ARG A 122 20.77 -8.48 19.68
N PRO A 123 19.78 -7.61 19.37
CA PRO A 123 20.08 -6.35 18.71
C PRO A 123 20.93 -5.46 19.62
N HIS A 124 21.84 -4.69 19.02
CA HIS A 124 22.65 -3.72 19.75
C HIS A 124 21.79 -2.53 20.20
N PRO A 125 21.91 -2.02 21.44
CA PRO A 125 21.20 -0.82 21.89
C PRO A 125 21.33 0.35 20.90
N GLY A 126 20.22 1.00 20.57
CA GLY A 126 20.20 2.13 19.63
C GLY A 126 20.26 1.76 18.14
N SER A 127 20.43 0.49 17.78
CA SER A 127 20.29 0.03 16.38
C SER A 127 18.83 0.08 15.91
N GLY A 128 18.61 0.04 14.59
CA GLY A 128 17.27 -0.06 14.01
C GLY A 128 16.50 -1.30 14.47
N ALA A 129 17.20 -2.44 14.57
CA ALA A 129 16.64 -3.67 15.12
C ALA A 129 16.25 -3.54 16.60
N TRP A 130 17.01 -2.75 17.39
CA TRP A 130 16.65 -2.48 18.78
C TRP A 130 15.34 -1.71 18.86
N ILE A 131 15.22 -0.59 18.14
CA ILE A 131 14.01 0.23 18.16
C ILE A 131 12.81 -0.58 17.63
N ALA A 132 13.01 -1.36 16.55
CA ALA A 132 11.96 -2.17 15.97
C ALA A 132 11.42 -3.26 16.91
N LEU A 133 12.28 -3.90 17.69
CA LEU A 133 11.96 -5.07 18.52
C LEU A 133 11.77 -4.78 20.01
N ARG A 134 12.26 -3.63 20.50
CA ARG A 134 12.26 -3.24 21.92
C ARG A 134 11.66 -1.86 22.16
N GLY A 135 11.58 -1.02 21.14
CA GLY A 135 11.19 0.37 21.28
C GLY A 135 12.23 1.23 22.00
N ALA A 136 11.80 2.44 22.31
CA ALA A 136 12.44 3.43 23.15
C ALA A 136 11.35 4.02 24.07
N TRP A 137 10.91 3.18 25.02
CA TRP A 137 9.76 3.46 25.90
C TRP A 137 9.94 4.70 26.77
N GLU A 138 11.19 5.07 27.09
CA GLU A 138 11.52 6.30 27.78
C GLU A 138 11.16 7.57 26.98
N ARG A 139 10.93 7.42 25.67
CA ARG A 139 10.47 8.46 24.74
C ARG A 139 9.10 8.13 24.12
N ASN A 140 8.33 7.22 24.72
CA ASN A 140 7.01 6.78 24.23
C ASN A 140 7.02 6.14 22.83
N ILE A 141 8.13 5.51 22.43
CA ILE A 141 8.23 4.76 21.18
C ILE A 141 8.08 3.27 21.51
N PRO A 142 6.90 2.65 21.33
CA PRO A 142 6.75 1.21 21.54
C PRO A 142 7.54 0.43 20.49
N GLU A 143 7.77 -0.87 20.73
CA GLU A 143 8.32 -1.73 19.68
C GLU A 143 7.41 -1.74 18.44
N CYS A 144 8.00 -1.53 17.27
CA CYS A 144 7.26 -1.47 16.01
C CYS A 144 6.49 -2.77 15.75
N THR A 145 7.09 -3.90 16.12
CA THR A 145 6.50 -5.24 15.96
C THR A 145 5.30 -5.52 16.85
N LEU A 146 5.02 -4.69 17.87
CA LEU A 146 3.80 -4.81 18.67
C LEU A 146 2.55 -4.64 17.81
N CYS A 147 2.59 -3.67 16.90
CA CYS A 147 1.48 -3.35 16.00
C CYS A 147 1.68 -3.98 14.62
N HIS A 148 2.90 -3.92 14.08
CA HIS A 148 3.19 -4.43 12.73
C HIS A 148 3.47 -5.94 12.69
N GLY A 149 3.25 -6.65 13.80
CA GLY A 149 3.39 -8.09 13.90
C GLY A 149 4.84 -8.59 13.99
N PRO A 150 5.03 -9.89 14.25
CA PRO A 150 6.36 -10.50 14.31
C PRO A 150 7.13 -10.28 13.00
N ALA A 151 8.38 -9.84 13.09
CA ALA A 151 9.20 -9.46 11.93
C ALA A 151 8.56 -8.41 10.98
N GLY A 152 7.54 -7.67 11.42
CA GLY A 152 6.90 -6.65 10.59
C GLY A 152 6.04 -7.20 9.44
N VAL A 153 5.47 -8.39 9.59
CA VAL A 153 4.61 -9.04 8.56
C VAL A 153 3.21 -8.44 8.41
N GLY A 154 2.86 -7.48 9.26
CA GLY A 154 1.55 -6.85 9.31
C GLY A 154 0.52 -7.66 10.10
N VAL A 155 -0.55 -6.98 10.52
CA VAL A 155 -1.68 -7.58 11.25
C VAL A 155 -2.98 -7.02 10.67
N GLY A 156 -3.73 -7.90 9.99
CA GLY A 156 -4.98 -7.54 9.31
C GLY A 156 -4.81 -6.42 8.30
N ASP A 157 -5.85 -5.58 8.17
CA ASP A 157 -5.86 -4.46 7.22
C ASP A 157 -5.37 -3.14 7.84
N THR A 158 -5.29 -3.07 9.17
CA THR A 158 -4.97 -1.84 9.90
C THR A 158 -3.47 -1.61 9.99
N PHE A 159 -2.70 -2.68 10.26
CA PHE A 159 -1.26 -2.59 10.45
C PHE A 159 -0.54 -3.22 9.26
N PRO A 160 -0.07 -2.42 8.29
CA PRO A 160 0.51 -2.96 7.07
C PRO A 160 1.85 -3.66 7.35
N PRO A 161 2.26 -4.61 6.51
CA PRO A 161 3.62 -5.16 6.56
C PRO A 161 4.66 -4.09 6.28
N LEU A 162 5.73 -4.09 7.07
CA LEU A 162 6.94 -3.30 6.88
C LEU A 162 8.06 -4.12 6.26
N ALA A 163 8.06 -5.44 6.49
CA ALA A 163 9.09 -6.33 6.01
C ALA A 163 9.19 -6.31 4.48
N GLY A 164 10.43 -6.20 3.98
CA GLY A 164 10.76 -6.22 2.55
C GLY A 164 10.23 -5.01 1.80
N GLN A 165 9.84 -3.95 2.50
CA GLN A 165 9.49 -2.68 1.90
C GLN A 165 10.76 -1.84 1.69
N SER A 166 10.77 -0.97 0.69
CA SER A 166 11.92 -0.09 0.44
C SER A 166 12.27 0.76 1.67
N ALA A 167 13.55 0.74 2.06
CA ALA A 167 14.06 1.58 3.16
C ALA A 167 13.75 3.06 2.87
N LEU A 168 14.05 3.54 1.66
CA LEU A 168 13.76 4.91 1.25
C LEU A 168 12.26 5.23 1.35
N TYR A 169 11.39 4.29 0.99
CA TYR A 169 9.96 4.49 1.15
C TYR A 169 9.56 4.60 2.63
N ILE A 170 10.01 3.69 3.49
CA ILE A 170 9.71 3.71 4.94
C ILE A 170 10.21 5.02 5.55
N GLU A 171 11.45 5.43 5.26
CA GLU A 171 12.02 6.70 5.70
C GLU A 171 11.11 7.88 5.31
N ASN A 172 10.70 7.92 4.04
CA ASN A 172 9.83 8.97 3.53
C ASN A 172 8.45 8.96 4.21
N GLN A 173 7.91 7.79 4.58
CA GLN A 173 6.64 7.73 5.28
C GLN A 173 6.75 8.28 6.70
N LEU A 174 7.78 7.86 7.46
CA LEU A 174 8.03 8.37 8.81
C LEU A 174 8.26 9.89 8.80
N LYS A 175 9.04 10.39 7.84
CA LYS A 175 9.24 11.83 7.63
C LYS A 175 7.95 12.56 7.26
N ALA A 176 7.09 11.97 6.42
CA ALA A 176 5.82 12.56 6.02
C ALA A 176 4.82 12.70 7.19
N TRP A 177 4.82 11.74 8.12
CA TRP A 177 4.06 11.84 9.37
C TRP A 177 4.66 12.85 10.35
N ARG A 178 5.99 12.93 10.43
CA ARG A 178 6.69 13.81 11.37
C ARG A 178 6.64 15.30 10.99
N GLY A 179 6.82 15.62 9.70
CA GLY A 179 7.12 16.99 9.27
C GLY A 179 8.47 17.48 9.81
N THR A 180 8.65 18.81 9.88
CA THR A 180 9.82 19.44 10.50
C THR A 180 9.42 20.59 11.42
N LYS A 181 10.22 20.84 12.46
CA LYS A 181 10.06 22.01 13.33
C LYS A 181 10.75 23.23 12.70
N ALA A 182 10.27 24.42 13.03
CA ALA A 182 10.97 25.65 12.66
C ALA A 182 12.34 25.70 13.34
N VAL A 183 13.35 26.14 12.60
CA VAL A 183 14.71 26.35 13.12
C VAL A 183 14.97 27.85 13.13
N ALA A 184 15.27 28.39 14.31
CA ALA A 184 15.60 29.81 14.46
C ALA A 184 16.89 30.16 13.71
N ALA A 185 17.00 31.41 13.28
CA ALA A 185 18.24 31.91 12.69
C ALA A 185 19.37 31.87 13.73
N THR A 186 20.58 31.55 13.26
CA THR A 186 21.81 31.71 14.03
C THR A 186 22.68 32.77 13.37
N ARG A 187 23.83 33.13 13.99
CA ARG A 187 24.82 34.00 13.33
C ARG A 187 25.34 33.43 12.00
N LYS A 188 25.23 32.11 11.80
CA LYS A 188 25.76 31.40 10.61
C LYS A 188 24.68 30.87 9.68
N THR A 189 23.42 30.80 10.09
CA THR A 189 22.35 30.15 9.34
C THR A 189 21.07 30.97 9.36
N LYS A 190 20.35 30.99 8.23
CA LYS A 190 19.01 31.59 8.14
C LYS A 190 18.00 30.74 8.92
N ALA A 191 16.90 31.38 9.32
CA ALA A 191 15.75 30.67 9.87
C ALA A 191 15.17 29.73 8.79
N VAL A 192 14.69 28.57 9.22
CA VAL A 192 13.99 27.59 8.38
C VAL A 192 12.58 27.45 8.93
N ALA A 193 11.57 27.67 8.09
CA ALA A 193 10.18 27.50 8.50
C ALA A 193 9.87 26.01 8.79
N ALA A 194 8.89 25.78 9.67
CA ALA A 194 8.37 24.44 9.87
C ALA A 194 7.73 23.91 8.58
N VAL A 195 7.90 22.62 8.30
CA VAL A 195 7.19 21.92 7.24
C VAL A 195 6.10 21.06 7.90
N PRO A 196 4.81 21.31 7.63
CA PRO A 196 3.75 20.50 8.23
C PRO A 196 3.80 19.05 7.73
N PRO A 197 3.24 18.09 8.48
CA PRO A 197 3.08 16.71 8.02
C PRO A 197 2.25 16.62 6.73
N SER A 198 2.81 15.95 5.72
CA SER A 198 2.11 15.66 4.45
C SER A 198 1.30 14.35 4.51
N ARG A 199 1.38 13.61 5.63
CA ARG A 199 0.63 12.38 5.88
C ARG A 199 -0.05 12.42 7.24
N ARG A 200 -1.38 12.29 7.23
CA ARG A 200 -2.26 12.38 8.41
C ARG A 200 -3.41 11.37 8.34
N ASN A 201 -3.15 10.22 7.73
CA ASN A 201 -4.15 9.24 7.38
C ASN A 201 -4.14 7.99 8.28
N ASP A 202 -3.39 8.01 9.37
CA ASP A 202 -3.31 6.94 10.36
C ASP A 202 -4.43 7.05 11.40
N PRO A 203 -5.08 5.94 11.77
CA PRO A 203 -6.11 5.94 12.81
C PRO A 203 -5.59 6.53 14.11
N ASN A 204 -6.33 7.47 14.70
CA ASN A 204 -6.03 8.11 15.99
C ASN A 204 -4.63 8.77 16.08
N GLY A 205 -3.97 9.06 14.96
CA GLY A 205 -2.64 9.70 14.97
C GLY A 205 -1.51 8.80 15.50
N LEU A 206 -1.71 7.47 15.54
CA LEU A 206 -0.74 6.51 16.08
C LEU A 206 0.66 6.66 15.47
N MET A 207 0.76 6.71 14.15
CA MET A 207 2.05 6.83 13.46
C MET A 207 2.60 8.25 13.52
N ALA A 208 1.73 9.26 13.51
CA ALA A 208 2.15 10.65 13.72
C ALA A 208 2.85 10.82 15.10
N HIS A 209 2.27 10.25 16.16
CA HIS A 209 2.84 10.29 17.51
C HIS A 209 4.18 9.55 17.60
N ILE A 210 4.32 8.38 16.98
CA ILE A 210 5.60 7.66 17.00
C ILE A 210 6.67 8.41 16.19
N ALA A 211 6.30 8.94 15.02
CA ALA A 211 7.25 9.55 14.11
C ALA A 211 7.88 10.82 14.67
N VAL A 212 7.17 11.61 15.49
CA VAL A 212 7.70 12.87 16.06
C VAL A 212 8.83 12.69 17.06
N ASP A 213 8.94 11.52 17.69
CA ASP A 213 9.96 11.23 18.70
C ASP A 213 11.18 10.48 18.14
N LEU A 214 11.12 10.04 16.88
CA LEU A 214 12.26 9.44 16.17
C LEU A 214 13.21 10.51 15.60
N SER A 215 14.50 10.35 15.85
CA SER A 215 15.55 11.11 15.17
C SER A 215 15.74 10.67 13.71
N GLU A 216 16.45 11.47 12.91
CA GLU A 216 16.82 11.10 11.52
C GLU A 216 17.56 9.76 11.44
N ALA A 217 18.53 9.55 12.35
CA ALA A 217 19.32 8.33 12.38
C ALA A 217 18.45 7.11 12.72
N GLU A 218 17.49 7.28 13.62
CA GLU A 218 16.57 6.21 14.03
C GLU A 218 15.58 5.87 12.93
N ILE A 219 14.98 6.87 12.26
CA ILE A 219 14.13 6.67 11.08
C ILE A 219 14.86 5.86 10.03
N LYS A 220 16.11 6.24 9.73
CA LYS A 220 16.94 5.52 8.78
C LYS A 220 17.21 4.08 9.25
N ALA A 221 17.62 3.91 10.51
CA ALA A 221 17.99 2.61 11.03
C ALA A 221 16.81 1.62 11.04
N VAL A 222 15.61 2.05 11.45
CA VAL A 222 14.41 1.18 11.43
C VAL A 222 13.96 0.86 10.00
N ALA A 223 14.10 1.81 9.08
CA ALA A 223 13.80 1.60 7.68
C ALA A 223 14.74 0.57 7.04
N ASP A 224 16.05 0.70 7.29
CA ASP A 224 17.06 -0.27 6.83
C ASP A 224 16.81 -1.66 7.43
N TYR A 225 16.42 -1.73 8.72
CA TYR A 225 16.08 -2.99 9.38
C TYR A 225 14.92 -3.71 8.67
N PHE A 226 13.75 -3.06 8.54
CA PHE A 226 12.58 -3.70 7.93
C PHE A 226 12.77 -3.99 6.44
N ALA A 227 13.50 -3.13 5.72
CA ALA A 227 13.86 -3.39 4.32
C ALA A 227 14.76 -4.62 4.16
N GLY A 228 15.61 -4.90 5.16
CA GLY A 228 16.46 -6.09 5.19
C GLY A 228 15.72 -7.40 5.54
N LEU A 229 14.47 -7.33 6.00
CA LEU A 229 13.66 -8.52 6.29
C LEU A 229 12.95 -8.99 5.01
N GLY A 230 13.33 -10.13 4.45
CA GLY A 230 12.74 -10.65 3.21
C GLY A 230 13.67 -11.55 2.42
N GLU A 231 13.34 -11.83 1.16
CA GLU A 231 14.17 -12.66 0.28
C GLU A 231 15.62 -12.14 0.28
N SER A 232 16.55 -13.06 0.56
CA SER A 232 17.99 -12.83 0.55
C SER A 232 18.42 -12.18 -0.77
N LYS A 233 19.57 -11.49 -0.78
CA LYS A 233 20.22 -10.96 -2.00
C LYS A 233 20.69 -12.05 -2.99
N GLU A 234 20.08 -13.23 -2.99
CA GLU A 234 20.35 -14.27 -3.97
C GLU A 234 19.30 -14.18 -5.06
N ALA A 235 19.79 -13.75 -6.22
CA ALA A 235 19.00 -13.50 -7.40
C ALA A 235 18.20 -14.74 -7.83
N PHE A 236 17.03 -14.46 -8.39
CA PHE A 236 16.37 -15.34 -9.32
C PHE A 236 17.33 -15.65 -10.47
N ASP A 237 17.96 -16.81 -10.44
CA ASP A 237 18.72 -17.34 -11.57
C ASP A 237 17.73 -17.89 -12.61
N GLU A 238 17.29 -17.02 -13.50
CA GLU A 238 16.41 -17.33 -14.62
C GLU A 238 17.10 -18.26 -15.67
N SER A 239 18.41 -18.51 -15.55
CA SER A 239 19.18 -19.28 -16.55
C SER A 239 19.03 -20.80 -16.44
N GLN A 240 18.48 -21.33 -15.35
CA GLN A 240 18.42 -22.78 -15.11
C GLN A 240 17.06 -23.44 -15.48
N HIS A 241 16.06 -22.68 -15.95
CA HIS A 241 14.71 -23.22 -16.18
C HIS A 241 14.03 -22.80 -17.48
N ARG A 242 14.80 -22.63 -18.56
CA ARG A 242 14.28 -22.78 -19.93
C ARG A 242 15.16 -23.73 -20.71
N LEU A 243 14.63 -24.93 -20.93
CA LEU A 243 15.07 -25.86 -21.96
C LEU A 243 15.23 -25.13 -23.30
N ARG A 244 16.49 -24.91 -23.68
CA ARG A 244 17.04 -25.00 -25.03
C ARG A 244 18.48 -25.47 -24.94
#